data_AF-A0A379UWE7-F1
#
_entry.id   AF-A0A379UWE7-F1
#
_cell.length_a   1.000
_cell.length_b   1.000
_cell.length_c   1.000
_cell.angle_alpha   90.00
_cell.angle_beta   90.00
_cell.angle_gamma   90.00
#
_symmetry.space_group_name_H-M   'P 1'
#
loop_
_entity.id
_entity.type
_entity.pdbx_description
1 polymer ?
#
loop_
_entity_poly.entity_id
_entity_poly.type
_entity_poly.pdbx_seq_one_letter_code
_entity_poly.pdbx_strand_id
1 'polypeptide(L)'
;MVSPDVSGTLSLHLTDVPWKQALQTVVNSAGLVLRQEGNILHVHSQAWQKEHSARQDAERLRLQANLPLENRSINLQYADAGELAKAGEKLLSAKGTIMVDKRTNRLLLRDNARPLRSWKNGYRKWICRWRRWSWRRISLPLTKRVYGNWA
;
A
#
# COMPACT_ATOMS: atom_id res chain seq x y z
N MET A 1 28.52 5.48 14.90
CA MET A 1 28.46 6.06 16.26
C MET A 1 27.67 5.13 17.17
N VAL A 2 28.08 4.98 18.43
CA VAL A 2 27.41 4.12 19.42
C VAL A 2 26.47 5.00 20.27
N SER A 3 25.23 4.57 20.44
CA SER A 3 24.27 5.26 21.32
C SER A 3 24.72 5.16 22.79
N PRO A 4 24.63 6.22 23.61
CA PRO A 4 25.02 6.17 25.03
C PRO A 4 24.21 5.17 25.86
N ASP A 5 23.06 4.73 25.35
CA ASP A 5 22.19 3.70 25.91
C ASP A 5 22.80 2.28 25.82
N VAL A 6 23.89 2.12 25.05
CA VAL A 6 24.61 0.86 24.90
C VAL A 6 25.84 0.88 25.80
N SER A 7 25.70 0.31 27.01
CA SER A 7 26.80 0.13 27.95
C SER A 7 26.87 -1.33 28.42
N GLY A 8 28.08 -1.89 28.46
CA GLY A 8 28.33 -3.27 28.89
C GLY A 8 29.64 -3.84 28.34
N THR A 9 30.19 -4.84 29.03
CA THR A 9 31.39 -5.56 28.62
C THR A 9 31.01 -6.99 28.29
N LEU A 10 31.32 -7.45 27.08
CA LEU A 10 31.08 -8.82 26.63
C LEU A 10 32.39 -9.43 26.13
N SER A 11 32.82 -10.52 26.78
CA SER A 11 34.01 -11.28 26.38
C SER A 11 33.59 -12.51 25.59
N LEU A 12 34.05 -12.62 24.35
CA LEU A 12 33.75 -13.72 23.44
C LEU A 12 35.05 -14.26 22.84
N HIS A 13 35.18 -15.58 22.79
CA HIS A 13 36.27 -16.25 22.10
C HIS A 13 35.73 -16.84 20.79
N LEU A 14 36.26 -16.38 19.65
CA LEU A 14 35.80 -16.76 18.31
C LEU A 14 37.00 -17.32 17.52
N THR A 15 36.83 -18.51 16.94
CA THR A 15 37.83 -19.20 16.13
C THR A 15 37.38 -19.25 14.67
N ASP A 16 38.23 -18.78 13.75
CA ASP A 16 38.02 -18.86 12.29
C ASP A 16 36.71 -18.19 11.78
N VAL A 17 36.29 -17.07 12.38
CA VAL A 17 35.07 -16.33 11.99
C VAL A 17 35.42 -14.98 11.34
N PRO A 18 34.87 -14.65 10.15
CA PRO A 18 35.00 -13.32 9.57
C PRO A 18 34.44 -12.23 10.50
N TRP A 19 35.14 -11.09 10.60
CA TRP A 19 34.78 -10.01 11.54
C TRP A 19 33.33 -9.50 11.41
N LYS A 20 32.76 -9.48 10.19
CA LYS A 20 31.36 -9.07 9.98
C LYS A 20 30.38 -10.02 10.68
N GLN A 21 30.63 -11.32 10.58
CA GLN A 21 29.82 -12.35 11.19
C GLN A 21 30.02 -12.36 12.71
N ALA A 22 31.26 -12.21 13.18
CA ALA A 22 31.57 -12.02 14.59
C ALA A 22 30.79 -10.85 15.20
N LEU A 23 30.82 -9.69 14.54
CA LEU A 23 30.10 -8.49 14.97
C LEU A 23 28.58 -8.70 14.99
N GLN A 24 28.02 -9.35 13.97
CA GLN A 24 26.59 -9.66 13.95
C GLN A 24 26.17 -10.57 15.10
N THR A 25 26.96 -11.61 15.39
CA THR A 25 26.71 -12.52 16.52
C THR A 25 26.73 -11.76 17.84
N VAL A 26 27.75 -10.92 18.07
CA VAL A 26 27.88 -10.06 19.27
C VAL A 26 26.64 -9.18 19.44
N VAL A 27 26.25 -8.49 18.37
CA VAL A 27 25.11 -7.56 18.37
C VAL A 27 23.80 -8.29 18.66
N ASN A 28 23.58 -9.45 18.04
CA ASN A 28 22.39 -10.26 18.25
C ASN A 28 22.33 -10.80 19.69
N SER A 29 23.46 -11.29 20.22
CA SER A 29 23.55 -11.79 21.61
C SER A 29 23.33 -10.69 22.64
N ALA A 30 23.77 -9.46 22.37
CA ALA A 30 23.58 -8.31 23.25
C ALA A 30 22.20 -7.62 23.10
N GLY A 31 21.32 -8.11 22.22
CA GLY A 31 20.02 -7.48 21.96
C GLY A 31 20.13 -6.10 21.31
N LEU A 32 21.21 -5.87 20.55
CA LEU A 32 21.50 -4.64 19.84
C LEU A 32 21.09 -4.76 18.38
N VAL A 33 21.01 -3.62 17.69
CA VAL A 33 20.72 -3.52 16.28
C VAL A 33 21.78 -2.63 15.63
N LEU A 34 22.33 -3.12 14.51
CA LEU A 34 23.20 -2.35 13.64
C LEU A 34 22.37 -1.67 12.55
N ARG A 35 22.54 -0.37 12.38
CA ARG A 35 22.06 0.36 11.20
C ARG A 35 23.26 0.93 10.45
N GLN A 36 23.31 0.67 9.15
CA GLN A 36 24.31 1.27 8.28
C GLN A 36 23.70 2.45 7.55
N GLU A 37 24.29 3.64 7.72
CA GLU A 37 23.97 4.84 6.94
C GLU A 37 25.23 5.23 6.16
N GLY A 38 25.26 4.86 4.87
CA GLY A 38 26.44 5.03 4.02
C GLY A 38 27.65 4.22 4.52
N ASN A 39 28.71 4.93 4.89
CA ASN A 39 29.95 4.33 5.41
C ASN A 39 30.01 4.28 6.95
N ILE A 40 28.93 4.66 7.64
CA ILE A 40 28.90 4.76 9.10
C ILE A 40 27.97 3.69 9.66
N LEU A 41 28.49 2.94 10.64
CA LEU A 41 27.71 1.98 11.42
C LEU A 41 27.21 2.63 12.70
N HIS A 42 25.91 2.52 12.92
CA HIS A 42 25.20 2.96 14.11
C HIS A 42 24.77 1.75 14.92
N VAL A 43 25.07 1.76 16.21
CA VAL A 43 24.71 0.69 17.14
C VAL A 43 23.68 1.23 18.12
N HIS A 44 22.52 0.60 18.15
CA HIS A 44 21.41 0.98 19.03
C HIS A 44 20.85 -0.24 19.77
N SER A 45 20.13 0.00 20.87
CA SER A 45 19.36 -1.04 21.54
C SER A 45 18.13 -1.42 20.69
N GLN A 46 17.68 -2.67 20.80
CA GLN A 46 16.46 -3.11 20.10
C GLN A 46 15.21 -2.34 20.60
N ALA A 47 15.20 -1.92 21.87
CA ALA A 47 14.15 -1.07 22.43
C ALA A 47 14.09 0.30 21.73
N TRP A 48 15.25 0.95 21.57
CA TRP A 48 15.34 2.22 20.84
C TRP A 48 14.84 2.09 19.40
N GLN A 49 15.21 1.01 18.70
CA GLN A 49 14.77 0.79 17.31
C GLN A 49 13.24 0.63 17.22
N LYS A 50 12.62 -0.10 18.16
CA LYS A 50 11.16 -0.27 18.21
C LYS A 50 10.47 1.07 18.46
N GLU A 51 10.86 1.80 19.49
CA GLU A 51 10.29 3.11 19.82
C GLU A 51 10.45 4.10 18.65
N HIS A 52 11.64 4.16 18.06
CA HIS A 52 11.90 5.03 16.92
C HIS A 52 11.03 4.66 15.71
N SER A 53 10.87 3.37 15.41
CA SER A 53 9.98 2.94 14.31
C SER A 53 8.52 3.29 14.59
N ALA A 54 8.02 3.04 15.80
CA ALA A 54 6.65 3.37 16.19
C ALA A 54 6.39 4.87 16.11
N ARG A 55 7.35 5.70 16.56
CA ARG A 55 7.27 7.16 16.47
C ARG A 55 7.25 7.64 15.02
N GLN A 56 8.12 7.09 14.17
CA GLN A 56 8.14 7.41 12.74
C GLN A 56 6.83 7.02 12.04
N ASP A 57 6.27 5.86 12.36
CA ASP A 57 5.00 5.43 11.78
C ASP A 57 3.82 6.27 12.28
N ALA A 58 3.79 6.61 13.57
CA ALA A 58 2.81 7.54 14.11
C ALA A 58 2.90 8.93 13.45
N GLU A 59 4.11 9.44 13.23
CA GLU A 59 4.33 10.71 12.54
C GLU A 59 3.90 10.64 11.08
N ARG A 60 4.21 9.56 10.36
CA ARG A 60 3.72 9.31 8.99
C ARG A 60 2.21 9.27 8.94
N LEU A 61 1.56 8.62 9.89
CA LEU A 61 0.10 8.57 9.99
C LEU A 61 -0.50 9.95 10.28
N ARG A 62 0.12 10.74 11.17
CA ARG A 62 -0.28 12.13 11.46
C ARG A 62 -0.15 13.01 10.22
N LEU A 63 0.98 12.94 9.53
CA LEU A 63 1.20 13.67 8.28
C LEU A 63 0.15 13.27 7.23
N GLN A 64 -0.12 11.96 7.08
CA GLN A 64 -1.16 11.43 6.19
C GLN A 64 -2.57 11.91 6.56
N ALA A 65 -2.86 12.04 7.85
CA ALA A 65 -4.12 12.51 8.36
C ALA A 65 -4.33 14.02 8.20
N ASN A 66 -3.25 14.79 8.09
CA ASN A 66 -3.23 16.25 7.93
C ASN A 66 -3.17 16.71 6.47
N LEU A 67 -3.11 15.79 5.49
CA LEU A 67 -3.24 16.20 4.10
C LEU A 67 -4.61 16.83 3.83
N PRO A 68 -4.68 17.84 2.95
CA PRO A 68 -5.94 18.42 2.54
C PRO A 68 -6.79 17.37 1.84
N LEU A 69 -8.06 17.29 2.24
CA LEU A 69 -9.05 16.45 1.58
C LEU A 69 -9.45 17.10 0.26
N GLU A 70 -9.42 16.32 -0.81
CA GLU A 70 -9.89 16.74 -2.12
C GLU A 70 -11.29 16.20 -2.41
N ASN A 71 -12.14 17.04 -3.00
CA ASN A 71 -13.45 16.63 -3.49
C ASN A 71 -13.38 16.37 -5.00
N ARG A 72 -13.85 15.21 -5.45
CA ARG A 72 -13.90 14.82 -6.86
C ARG A 72 -15.28 14.29 -7.22
N SER A 73 -15.90 14.89 -8.23
CA SER A 73 -17.15 14.37 -8.81
C SER A 73 -16.86 13.66 -10.13
N ILE A 74 -17.36 12.45 -10.31
CA ILE A 74 -17.14 11.62 -11.49
C ILE A 74 -18.48 11.14 -12.03
N ASN A 75 -18.73 11.42 -13.31
CA ASN A 75 -19.91 10.93 -14.01
C ASN A 75 -19.62 9.54 -14.58
N LEU A 76 -20.53 8.59 -14.37
CA LEU A 76 -20.40 7.22 -14.88
C LEU A 76 -21.32 7.02 -16.09
N GLN A 77 -20.74 6.55 -17.20
CA GLN A 77 -21.49 6.28 -18.44
C GLN A 77 -21.77 4.79 -18.66
N TYR A 78 -20.91 3.91 -18.15
CA TYR A 78 -20.90 2.48 -18.48
C TYR A 78 -21.14 1.57 -17.27
N ALA A 79 -21.39 2.15 -16.10
CA ALA A 79 -21.58 1.43 -14.84
C ALA A 79 -22.57 2.17 -13.95
N ASP A 80 -23.28 1.42 -13.11
CA ASP A 80 -24.10 1.99 -12.04
C ASP A 80 -23.22 2.53 -10.92
N ALA A 81 -23.53 3.74 -10.44
CA ALA A 81 -22.84 4.38 -9.35
C ALA A 81 -23.02 3.62 -8.02
N GLY A 82 -24.16 2.98 -7.80
CA GLY A 82 -24.40 2.18 -6.60
C GLY A 82 -23.48 0.97 -6.48
N GLU A 83 -23.34 0.20 -7.56
CA GLU A 83 -22.44 -0.96 -7.60
C GLU A 83 -20.97 -0.56 -7.48
N LEU A 84 -20.57 0.51 -8.19
CA LEU A 84 -19.19 0.96 -8.18
C LEU A 84 -18.79 1.60 -6.83
N ALA A 85 -19.74 2.20 -6.11
CA ALA A 85 -19.49 2.70 -4.77
C ALA A 85 -19.12 1.57 -3.80
N LYS A 86 -19.91 0.47 -3.79
CA LYS A 86 -19.63 -0.70 -2.95
C LYS A 86 -18.26 -1.33 -3.25
N ALA A 87 -17.88 -1.41 -4.53
CA ALA A 87 -16.57 -1.91 -4.91
C ALA A 87 -15.43 -0.92 -4.57
N GLY A 88 -15.73 0.39 -4.61
CA GLY A 88 -14.79 1.49 -4.40
C GLY A 88 -14.52 1.85 -2.95
N GLU A 89 -15.42 1.51 -2.01
CA GLU A 89 -15.25 1.76 -0.57
C GLU A 89 -13.93 1.19 -0.03
N LYS A 90 -13.55 -0.01 -0.48
CA LYS A 90 -12.29 -0.67 -0.07
C LYS A 90 -11.02 0.04 -0.55
N LEU A 91 -11.15 0.94 -1.52
CA LEU A 91 -10.01 1.67 -2.12
C LEU A 91 -9.83 3.06 -1.50
N LEU A 92 -10.77 3.50 -0.67
CA LEU A 92 -10.70 4.78 0.04
C LEU A 92 -9.94 4.65 1.36
N SER A 93 -9.40 5.77 1.83
CA SER A 93 -8.79 5.89 3.14
C SER A 93 -9.85 5.81 4.25
N ALA A 94 -9.43 5.60 5.50
CA ALA A 94 -10.31 5.62 6.67
C ALA A 94 -11.07 6.95 6.85
N LYS A 95 -10.57 8.05 6.29
CA LYS A 95 -11.25 9.37 6.27
C LYS A 95 -12.04 9.64 4.99
N GLY A 96 -11.94 8.75 4.00
CA GLY A 96 -12.56 8.92 2.70
C GLY A 96 -14.06 8.68 2.76
N THR A 97 -14.85 9.50 2.08
CA THR A 97 -16.30 9.30 1.94
C THR A 97 -16.67 9.22 0.47
N ILE A 98 -17.57 8.27 0.15
CA ILE A 98 -18.20 8.15 -1.16
C ILE A 98 -19.69 8.44 -1.02
N MET A 99 -20.21 9.31 -1.88
CA MET A 99 -21.64 9.56 -2.00
C MET A 99 -22.07 9.28 -3.44
N VAL A 100 -23.27 8.70 -3.55
CA VAL A 100 -23.87 8.30 -4.82
C VAL A 100 -25.04 9.21 -5.12
N ASP A 101 -24.99 9.91 -6.25
CA ASP A 101 -26.17 10.56 -6.84
C ASP A 101 -26.72 9.65 -7.94
N LYS A 102 -27.83 8.96 -7.61
CA LYS A 102 -28.51 8.02 -8.51
C LYS A 102 -29.18 8.72 -9.69
N ARG A 103 -29.67 9.96 -9.52
CA ARG A 103 -30.43 10.68 -10.56
C ARG A 103 -29.53 11.04 -11.73
N THR A 104 -28.28 11.42 -11.45
CA THR A 104 -27.30 11.81 -12.47
C THR A 104 -26.24 10.76 -12.74
N ASN A 105 -26.33 9.60 -12.09
CA ASN A 105 -25.33 8.53 -12.09
C ASN A 105 -23.91 9.04 -11.79
N ARG A 106 -23.79 9.88 -10.74
CA ARG A 106 -22.53 10.51 -10.34
C ARG A 106 -22.02 9.96 -9.01
N LEU A 107 -20.70 9.82 -8.92
CA LEU A 107 -19.99 9.54 -7.69
C LEU A 107 -19.29 10.80 -7.19
N LEU A 108 -19.54 11.13 -5.93
CA LEU A 108 -18.85 12.20 -5.21
C LEU A 108 -17.89 11.53 -4.24
N LEU A 109 -16.59 11.70 -4.47
CA LEU A 109 -15.53 11.17 -3.62
C LEU A 109 -14.88 12.32 -2.87
N ARG A 110 -14.65 12.14 -1.57
CA ARG A 110 -13.89 13.05 -0.72
C ARG A 110 -12.80 12.25 -0.02
N ASP A 111 -11.54 12.48 -0.38
CA ASP A 111 -10.41 11.77 0.24
C ASP A 111 -9.08 12.48 -0.07
N ASN A 112 -7.98 11.95 0.45
CA ASN A 112 -6.62 12.34 0.11
C ASN A 112 -6.32 12.06 -1.37
N ALA A 113 -5.37 12.82 -1.93
CA ALA A 113 -5.00 12.72 -3.36
C ALA A 113 -4.58 11.29 -3.80
N ARG A 114 -3.92 10.52 -2.91
CA ARG A 114 -3.37 9.20 -3.23
C ARG A 114 -4.46 8.12 -3.45
N PRO A 115 -5.41 7.88 -2.52
CA PRO A 115 -6.58 7.02 -2.76
C PRO A 115 -7.40 7.42 -3.99
N LEU A 116 -7.69 8.72 -4.16
CA LEU A 116 -8.45 9.22 -5.31
C LEU A 116 -7.77 8.88 -6.65
N ARG A 117 -6.44 9.03 -6.71
CA ARG A 117 -5.65 8.66 -7.89
C ARG A 117 -5.71 7.16 -8.15
N SER A 118 -5.62 6.34 -7.11
CA SER A 118 -5.74 4.88 -7.21
C SER A 118 -7.10 4.47 -7.78
N TRP A 119 -8.17 5.02 -7.21
CA TRP A 119 -9.54 4.78 -7.64
C TRP A 119 -9.74 5.16 -9.12
N LYS A 120 -9.28 6.36 -9.52
CA LYS A 120 -9.37 6.83 -10.92
C LYS A 120 -8.63 5.90 -11.89
N ASN A 121 -7.44 5.43 -11.50
CA ASN A 121 -6.66 4.51 -12.33
C ASN A 121 -7.33 3.13 -12.44
N GLY A 122 -7.92 2.64 -11.34
CA GLY A 122 -8.71 1.41 -11.32
C GLY A 122 -9.91 1.48 -12.27
N TYR A 123 -10.71 2.55 -12.16
CA TYR A 123 -11.85 2.80 -13.04
C TYR A 123 -11.43 2.88 -14.51
N ARG A 124 -10.33 3.58 -14.83
CA ARG A 124 -9.82 3.69 -16.20
C ARG A 124 -9.39 2.33 -16.76
N LYS A 125 -8.69 1.52 -15.97
CA LYS A 125 -8.34 0.14 -16.35
C LYS A 125 -9.58 -0.72 -16.56
N TRP A 126 -10.59 -0.57 -15.72
CA TRP A 126 -11.86 -1.28 -15.85
C TRP A 126 -12.56 -0.93 -17.17
N ILE A 127 -12.65 0.36 -17.52
CA ILE A 127 -13.21 0.80 -18.81
C ILE A 127 -12.42 0.22 -19.98
N CYS A 128 -11.08 0.27 -19.96
CA CYS A 128 -10.27 -0.28 -21.05
C CYS A 128 -10.50 -1.79 -21.24
N ARG A 129 -10.65 -2.53 -20.14
CA ARG A 129 -10.97 -3.95 -20.17
C ARG A 129 -12.37 -4.19 -20.75
N TRP A 130 -13.35 -3.40 -20.31
CA TRP A 130 -14.72 -3.45 -20.81
C TRP A 130 -14.80 -3.16 -22.30
N ARG A 131 -14.12 -2.12 -22.79
CA ARG A 131 -14.04 -1.80 -24.23
C ARG A 131 -13.40 -2.93 -25.03
N ARG A 132 -12.29 -3.51 -24.54
CA ARG A 132 -11.63 -4.66 -25.20
C ARG A 132 -12.54 -5.88 -25.28
N TRP A 133 -13.34 -6.13 -24.24
CA TRP A 133 -14.25 -7.26 -24.17
C TRP A 133 -15.51 -7.04 -25.03
N SER A 134 -16.04 -5.82 -25.03
CA SER A 134 -17.14 -5.37 -25.91
C SER A 134 -16.77 -5.53 -27.39
N TRP A 135 -15.56 -5.11 -27.79
CA TRP A 135 -15.08 -5.28 -29.17
C TRP A 135 -14.94 -6.75 -29.58
N ARG A 136 -14.40 -7.62 -28.70
CA ARG A 136 -14.32 -9.07 -28.99
C ARG A 136 -15.69 -9.73 -29.20
N ARG A 137 -16.73 -9.23 -28.52
CA ARG A 137 -18.11 -9.72 -28.67
C ARG A 137 -18.74 -9.28 -30.00
N ILE A 138 -18.37 -8.10 -30.50
CA ILE A 138 -18.86 -7.54 -31.77
C ILE A 138 -18.09 -8.11 -32.97
N SER A 139 -16.83 -8.48 -32.80
CA SER A 139 -15.96 -8.99 -33.88
C SER A 139 -16.01 -10.51 -34.07
N LEU A 140 -16.94 -11.23 -33.43
CA LEU A 140 -17.17 -12.65 -33.68
C LEU A 140 -18.12 -12.79 -34.87
N PRO A 141 -17.70 -13.38 -36.01
CA PRO A 141 -18.59 -13.61 -37.13
C PRO A 141 -19.75 -14.51 -36.69
N LEU A 142 -20.97 -14.14 -37.14
CA LEU A 142 -22.24 -14.84 -36.95
C LEU A 142 -22.23 -16.23 -37.62
N THR A 143 -21.39 -17.16 -37.18
CA THR A 143 -21.46 -18.57 -37.58
C THR A 143 -21.09 -19.44 -36.39
N LYS A 144 -22.09 -19.74 -35.55
CA LYS A 144 -22.31 -21.03 -34.87
C LYS A 144 -23.57 -20.89 -34.01
N ARG A 145 -24.72 -20.91 -34.69
CA ARG A 145 -25.93 -21.51 -34.15
C ARG A 145 -25.79 -23.03 -34.38
N VAL A 146 -26.36 -23.82 -33.49
CA VAL A 146 -26.56 -25.28 -33.53
C VAL A 146 -25.49 -26.14 -32.82
N TYR A 147 -26.03 -26.98 -31.90
CA TYR A 147 -25.47 -28.08 -31.08
C TYR A 147 -24.78 -27.64 -29.77
N GLY A 148 -25.20 -28.07 -28.58
CA GLY A 148 -26.21 -29.06 -28.22
C GLY A 148 -26.43 -29.14 -26.71
N ASN A 149 -27.59 -29.72 -26.39
CA ASN A 149 -28.16 -30.19 -25.14
C ASN A 149 -27.26 -30.33 -23.90
N TRP A 150 -27.82 -29.86 -22.79
CA TRP A 150 -27.48 -30.23 -21.42
C TRP A 150 -28.09 -31.59 -21.07
N ALA A 151 -27.23 -32.57 -20.81
CA ALA A 151 -27.41 -33.64 -19.81
C ALA A 151 -26.01 -34.13 -19.41
#